data_AF-X1FJW8-F1
#
_entry.id   AF-X1FJW8-F1
#
_cell.length_a   1.000
_cell.length_b   1.000
_cell.length_c   1.000
_cell.angle_alpha   90.00
_cell.angle_beta   90.00
_cell.angle_gamma   90.00
#
_symmetry.space_group_name_H-M   'P 1'
#
loop_
_entity.id
_entity.type
_entity.pdbx_description
1 polymer ?
#
loop_
_entity_poly.entity_id
_entity_poly.type
_entity_poly.pdbx_seq_one_letter_code
_entity_poly.pdbx_strand_id
1 'polypeptide(L)' 'RVWQTIAALKELGVGRLGVCHCTGLAASAIMAQEFGDRFFFNNAGTVLNL' A
#
# COMPACT_ATOMS: atom_id res chain seq x y z
N ARG A 1 -8.86 -11.63 -4.24
CA ARG A 1 -7.43 -11.33 -4.46
C ARG A 1 -6.96 -10.13 -3.65
N VAL A 2 -7.38 -8.89 -3.94
CA VAL A 2 -6.93 -7.68 -3.19
C VAL A 2 -7.12 -7.82 -1.68
N TRP A 3 -8.29 -8.27 -1.21
CA TRP A 3 -8.56 -8.48 0.21
C TRP A 3 -7.66 -9.52 0.90
N GLN A 4 -7.29 -10.60 0.19
CA GLN A 4 -6.37 -11.61 0.73
C GLN A 4 -4.96 -11.04 0.88
N THR A 5 -4.52 -10.22 -0.08
CA THR A 5 -3.25 -9.50 0.02
C THR A 5 -3.26 -8.51 1.18
N ILE A 6 -4.33 -7.74 1.35
CA ILE A 6 -4.48 -6.80 2.47
C ILE A 6 -4.42 -7.53 3.82
N ALA A 7 -5.15 -8.65 3.95
CA ALA A 7 -5.12 -9.47 5.17
C ALA A 7 -3.70 -9.96 5.48
N ALA A 8 -3.01 -10.57 4.50
CA ALA A 8 -1.64 -11.05 4.68
C ALA A 8 -0.67 -9.92 5.06
N LEU A 9 -0.76 -8.75 4.43
CA LEU A 9 0.09 -7.59 4.76
C LEU A 9 -0.17 -7.06 6.18
N LYS A 10 -1.43 -7.13 6.66
CA LYS A 10 -1.77 -6.78 8.05
C LYS A 10 -1.24 -7.82 9.04
N GLU A 11 -1.37 -9.11 8.74
CA GLU A 11 -0.83 -10.21 9.56
C GLU A 11 0.69 -10.14 9.70
N LEU A 12 1.40 -9.74 8.63
CA LEU A 12 2.84 -9.51 8.64
C LEU A 12 3.27 -8.24 9.41
N GLY A 13 2.33 -7.41 9.88
CA GLY A 13 2.64 -6.20 10.63
C GLY A 13 3.37 -5.12 9.81
N VAL A 14 3.06 -5.00 8.51
CA VAL A 14 3.73 -4.03 7.63
C VAL A 14 3.59 -2.60 8.17
N GLY A 15 4.73 -1.95 8.41
CA GLY A 15 4.82 -0.60 8.99
C GLY A 15 4.54 0.54 8.01
N ARG A 16 4.97 0.41 6.74
CA ARG A 16 4.63 1.32 5.64
C ARG A 16 4.39 0.54 4.34
N LEU A 17 3.38 0.93 3.56
CA LEU A 17 2.98 0.30 2.30
C LEU A 17 3.00 1.31 1.15
N GLY A 18 3.94 1.13 0.22
CA GLY A 18 4.03 1.88 -1.02
C GLY A 18 3.56 1.06 -2.21
N VAL A 19 2.62 1.58 -3.01
CA VAL A 19 2.13 0.88 -4.22
C VAL A 19 2.34 1.72 -5.49
N CYS A 20 2.47 1.05 -6.63
CA CYS A 20 2.74 1.70 -7.92
C CYS A 20 2.27 0.88 -9.13
N HIS A 21 2.22 1.54 -10.30
CA HIS A 21 2.06 0.92 -11.63
C HIS A 21 0.91 -0.10 -11.71
N CYS A 22 1.22 -1.40 -11.72
CA CYS A 22 0.25 -2.48 -11.94
C CYS A 22 -0.78 -2.66 -10.82
N THR A 23 -0.56 -2.11 -9.62
CA THR A 23 -1.57 -2.19 -8.55
C THR A 23 -2.90 -1.57 -9.00
N GLY A 24 -2.84 -0.52 -9.83
CA GLY A 24 -4.01 0.15 -10.39
C GLY A 24 -4.75 1.00 -9.36
N LEU A 25 -5.52 1.98 -9.86
CA LEU A 25 -6.14 3.00 -9.02
C LEU A 25 -7.15 2.42 -8.03
N ALA A 26 -8.00 1.49 -8.47
CA ALA A 26 -9.04 0.90 -7.61
C ALA A 26 -8.45 0.13 -6.42
N ALA A 27 -7.47 -0.75 -6.64
CA ALA A 27 -6.85 -1.49 -5.55
C ALA A 27 -6.01 -0.56 -4.65
N SER A 28 -5.35 0.44 -5.24
CA SER A 28 -4.58 1.43 -4.48
C SER A 28 -5.48 2.25 -3.55
N ALA A 29 -6.68 2.65 -3.99
CA ALA A 29 -7.63 3.38 -3.15
C ALA A 29 -8.12 2.55 -1.95
N ILE A 30 -8.43 1.26 -2.18
CA ILE A 30 -8.80 0.33 -1.09
C ILE A 30 -7.62 0.17 -0.12
N MET A 31 -6.41 -0.03 -0.62
CA MET A 31 -5.22 -0.15 0.23
C MET A 31 -4.93 1.15 1.01
N ALA A 32 -5.15 2.32 0.41
CA ALA A 32 -5.03 3.60 1.10
C ALA A 32 -6.01 3.70 2.28
N GLN A 33 -7.26 3.29 2.08
CA GLN A 33 -8.25 3.26 3.15
C GLN A 33 -7.86 2.29 4.28
N GLU A 34 -7.39 1.09 3.93
CA GLU A 34 -7.10 0.03 4.90
C GLU A 34 -5.80 0.23 5.71
N PHE A 35 -4.82 0.94 5.14
CA PHE A 35 -3.51 1.17 5.77
C PHE A 35 -3.34 2.60 6.31
N GLY A 36 -4.17 3.56 5.89
CA GLY A 36 -4.20 4.93 6.43
C GLY A 36 -2.85 5.61 6.33
N ASP A 37 -2.37 6.18 7.43
CA ASP A 37 -1.09 6.91 7.51
C ASP A 37 0.15 6.06 7.17
N ARG A 38 0.00 4.73 7.10
CA ARG A 38 1.07 3.83 6.69
C ARG A 38 1.17 3.71 5.16
N PHE A 39 0.17 4.19 4.42
CA PHE A 39 0.12 4.08 2.96
C PHE A 39 0.74 5.30 2.26
N PHE A 40 1.38 5.07 1.11
CA PHE A 40 1.74 6.13 0.18
C PHE A 40 1.73 5.63 -1.26
N PHE A 41 1.55 6.55 -2.21
CA PHE A 41 1.78 6.27 -3.63
C PHE A 41 3.28 6.32 -3.94
N ASN A 42 3.85 5.20 -4.37
CA ASN A 42 5.26 5.11 -4.73
C ASN A 42 5.48 5.59 -6.18
N ASN A 43 5.37 6.89 -6.39
CA ASN A 43 5.62 7.52 -7.69
C ASN A 43 7.11 7.62 -7.99
N ALA A 44 7.47 7.78 -9.27
CA ALA A 44 8.86 8.05 -9.66
C ALA A 44 9.39 9.29 -8.91
N GLY A 45 10.57 9.16 -8.29
CA GLY A 45 11.18 10.21 -7.48
C GLY A 45 10.72 10.26 -6.01
N THR A 46 9.87 9.32 -5.55
CA THR A 46 9.55 9.20 -4.12
C THR A 46 10.83 8.85 -3.33
N VAL A 47 11.14 9.64 -2.30
CA VAL A 47 12.25 9.40 -1.37
C VAL A 47 11.68 9.20 0.03
N LEU A 48 12.11 8.14 0.70
CA LEU A 48 11.71 7.82 2.07
C LEU A 48 12.93 7.91 2.99
N ASN A 49 12.74 8.52 4.16
CA ASN A 49 13.67 8.39 5.27
C ASN A 49 13.16 7.27 6.18
N LEU A 50 13.99 6.24 6.40
CA LEU A 50 13.66 5.03 7.14
C LEU A 50 14.14 5.12 8.58
#